data_AF-A0AAW4KIA6-F1
#
_entry.id   AF-A0AAW4KIA6-F1
#
_cell.length_a   1.000
_cell.length_b   1.000
_cell.length_c   1.000
_cell.angle_alpha   90.00
_cell.angle_beta   90.00
_cell.angle_gamma   90.00
#
_symmetry.space_group_name_H-M   'P 1'
#
loop_
_entity.id
_entity.type
_entity.pdbx_description
1 polymer ?
#
loop_
_entity_poly.entity_id
_entity_poly.type
_entity_poly.pdbx_seq_one_letter_code
_entity_poly.pdbx_strand_id
1 'polypeptide(L)' 'MTKRTRRLFSAEFKLEAAQLVLDQNYSVTEAAQAMN' A
#
# COMPACT_ATOMS: atom_id res chain seq x y z
N MET A 1 -25.33 -12.70 -1.70
CA MET A 1 -24.46 -11.60 -2.18
C MET A 1 -23.53 -11.17 -1.05
N THR A 2 -22.33 -11.75 -0.96
CA THR A 2 -21.33 -11.27 -0.01
C THR A 2 -20.78 -9.94 -0.55
N LYS A 3 -21.18 -8.81 0.04
CA LYS A 3 -20.58 -7.51 -0.27
C LYS A 3 -19.09 -7.63 0.08
N ARG A 4 -18.24 -7.78 -0.93
CA ARG A 4 -16.79 -7.79 -0.76
C ARG A 4 -16.41 -6.38 -0.34
N THR A 5 -16.31 -6.14 0.97
CA THR A 5 -15.84 -4.87 1.52
C THR A 5 -14.44 -4.64 0.96
N ARG A 6 -14.31 -3.68 0.04
CA ARG A 6 -13.02 -3.30 -0.51
C ARG A 6 -12.21 -2.76 0.67
N ARG A 7 -11.06 -3.38 0.97
CA ARG A 7 -10.14 -2.87 1.99
C ARG A 7 -9.81 -1.43 1.63
N LEU A 8 -10.20 -0.50 2.51
CA LEU A 8 -9.87 0.90 2.35
C LEU A 8 -8.55 1.12 3.06
N PHE A 9 -7.49 1.35 2.30
CA PHE A 9 -6.23 1.82 2.86
C PHE A 9 -6.37 3.28 3.28
N SER A 10 -5.77 3.63 4.42
CA SER A 10 -5.68 5.01 4.88
C SER A 10 -4.88 5.87 3.88
N ALA A 11 -5.06 7.19 3.94
CA ALA A 11 -4.26 8.12 3.14
C ALA A 11 -2.76 7.98 3.46
N GLU A 12 -2.42 7.86 4.75
CA GLU A 12 -1.06 7.63 5.25
C GLU A 12 -0.41 6.38 4.63
N PHE A 13 -1.13 5.25 4.59
CA PHE A 13 -0.61 4.02 4.00
C PHE A 13 -0.27 4.20 2.51
N LYS A 14 -1.09 4.95 1.77
CA LYS A 14 -0.83 5.20 0.35
C LYS A 14 0.37 6.11 0.13
N LEU A 15 0.56 7.09 1.01
CA LEU A 15 1.67 8.04 0.93
C LEU A 15 3.00 7.33 1.19
N GLU A 16 3.10 6.59 2.28
CA GLU A 16 4.32 5.86 2.63
C GLU A 16 4.64 4.75 1.62
N ALA A 17 3.63 4.00 1.16
CA ALA A 17 3.86 3.01 0.11
C ALA A 17 4.36 3.66 -1.20
N ALA A 18 3.89 4.86 -1.54
CA ALA A 18 4.37 5.59 -2.71
C ALA A 18 5.82 6.08 -2.52
N GLN A 19 6.17 6.56 -1.32
CA GLN A 19 7.54 6.97 -1.00
C GLN A 19 8.51 5.79 -1.07
N LEU A 20 8.13 4.62 -0.56
CA LEU A 20 8.95 3.41 -0.66
C LEU A 20 9.22 3.00 -2.13
N VAL A 21 8.21 3.09 -2.99
CA VAL A 21 8.37 2.75 -4.43
C VAL A 21 9.21 3.80 -5.15
N LEU A 22 8.99 5.09 -4.89
CA LEU A 22 9.67 6.19 -5.58
C LEU A 22 11.10 6.40 -5.08
N ASP A 23 11.28 6.47 -3.76
CA ASP A 23 12.55 6.88 -3.14
C ASP A 23 13.49 5.70 -2.91
N GLN A 24 12.94 4.54 -2.57
CA GLN A 24 13.74 3.33 -2.30
C GLN A 24 13.73 2.33 -3.46
N ASN A 25 13.02 2.64 -4.55
CA ASN A 25 12.91 1.79 -5.74
C ASN A 25 12.35 0.38 -5.42
N TYR A 26 11.46 0.29 -4.42
CA TYR A 26 10.79 -0.95 -4.06
C TYR A 26 9.73 -1.31 -5.11
N SER A 27 9.48 -2.61 -5.31
CA SER A 27 8.28 -3.05 -6.02
C SER A 27 7.03 -2.73 -5.21
N VAL A 28 5.89 -2.52 -5.88
CA VAL A 28 4.59 -2.28 -5.24
C VAL A 28 4.26 -3.37 -4.20
N THR A 29 4.66 -4.61 -4.46
CA THR A 29 4.48 -5.73 -3.53
C THR A 29 5.37 -5.63 -2.30
N GLU A 30 6.61 -5.19 -2.47
CA GLU A 30 7.59 -5.04 -1.37
C GLU A 30 7.23 -3.86 -0.49
N ALA A 31 6.83 -2.73 -1.09
CA ALA A 31 6.33 -1.58 -0.35
C ALA A 31 5.08 -1.94 0.47
N ALA A 32 4.14 -2.71 -0.11
CA ALA A 32 2.97 -3.18 0.62
C ALA A 32 3.32 -4.17 1.74
N GLN A 33 4.35 -5.00 1.58
CA GLN A 33 4.82 -5.92 2.62
C GLN A 33 5.58 -5.19 3.75
N ALA A 34 6.35 -4.16 3.42
CA ALA A 34 7.07 -3.36 4.40
C ALA A 34 6.11 -2.55 5.31
N MET A 35 4.91 -2.25 4.82
CA MET A 35 3.87 -1.52 5.55
C MET A 35 2.83 -2.40 6.25
N ASN A 36 2.94 -3.74 6.15
CA ASN A 36 1.95 -4.69 6.68
C ASN A 36 2.42 -5.32 7.99
#